data_AF-W1XSQ4-F1
#
_entry.id   AF-W1XSQ4-F1
#
_cell.length_a   1.000
_cell.length_b   1.000
_cell.length_c   1.000
_cell.angle_alpha   90.00
_cell.angle_beta   90.00
_cell.angle_gamma   90.00
#
_symmetry.space_group_name_H-M   'P 1'
#
loop_
_entity.id
_entity.type
_entity.pdbx_description
1 polymer ?
#
loop_
_entity_poly.entity_id
_entity_poly.type
_entity_poly.pdbx_seq_one_letter_code
_entity_poly.pdbx_strand_id
1 'polypeptide(L)' 'TPGQAVVFYNQEVCLGGATIDDVYKNEGQLSYVV' A
#
# COMPACT_ATOMS: atom_id res chain seq x y z
N THR A 1 0.47 2.49 -5.29
CA THR A 1 -0.12 2.03 -6.56
C THR A 1 -0.34 0.55 -6.47
N PRO A 2 -1.48 0.02 -6.96
CA PRO A 2 -1.69 -1.42 -7.06
C PRO A 2 -0.49 -2.12 -7.71
N GLY A 3 -0.09 -3.27 -7.18
CA GLY A 3 1.08 -4.02 -7.64
C GLY A 3 2.44 -3.55 -7.10
N GLN A 4 2.53 -2.37 -6.45
CA GLN A 4 3.74 -1.95 -5.74
C GLN A 4 3.80 -2.54 -4.34
N ALA A 5 4.99 -2.58 -3.75
CA ALA A 5 5.18 -3.06 -2.38
C ALA A 5 4.88 -1.97 -1.33
N VAL A 6 4.23 -2.37 -0.25
CA VAL A 6 4.22 -1.66 1.03
C VAL A 6 5.21 -2.34 1.97
N VAL A 7 6.01 -1.56 2.69
CA VAL A 7 6.99 -2.07 3.66
C VAL A 7 6.68 -1.47 5.03
N PHE A 8 6.58 -2.34 6.03
CA PHE A 8 6.30 -1.96 7.41
C PHE A 8 7.59 -1.84 8.21
N TYR A 9 7.73 -0.75 8.94
CA TYR A 9 8.88 -0.48 9.80
C TYR A 9 8.43 -0.19 11.23
N ASN A 10 9.19 -0.70 12.20
CA ASN A 10 9.18 -0.21 13.58
C ASN A 10 10.48 0.52 13.84
N GLN A 11 10.44 1.86 13.76
CA GLN A 11 11.62 2.72 13.77
C GLN A 11 12.59 2.28 12.65
N GLU A 12 13.76 1.77 12.99
CA GLU A 12 14.77 1.31 12.03
C GLU A 12 14.63 -0.18 11.67
N VAL A 13 13.75 -0.92 12.34
CA VAL A 13 13.57 -2.37 12.11
C VAL A 13 12.55 -2.60 11.00
N CYS A 14 12.96 -3.31 9.95
CA CYS A 14 12.06 -3.81 8.90
C CYS A 14 11.23 -4.97 9.44
N LEU A 15 9.90 -4.84 9.40
CA LEU A 15 8.95 -5.86 9.86
C LEU A 15 8.47 -6.78 8.71
N GLY A 16 8.78 -6.42 7.47
CA GLY A 16 8.33 -7.12 6.26
C GLY A 16 7.47 -6.23 5.36
N GLY A 17 6.79 -6.84 4.39
CA GLY A 17 5.99 -6.10 3.42
C GLY A 17 4.93 -6.95 2.73
N ALA A 18 4.09 -6.29 1.94
CA ALA A 18 3.04 -6.89 1.13
C ALA A 18 2.91 -6.15 -0.20
N THR A 19 2.14 -6.70 -1.14
CA THR A 19 1.75 -5.99 -2.35
C THR A 19 0.50 -5.15 -2.07
N ILE A 20 0.42 -3.96 -2.64
CA ILE A 20 -0.76 -3.10 -2.58
C ILE A 20 -1.77 -3.62 -3.60
N ASP A 21 -2.97 -3.98 -3.17
CA ASP A 21 -4.03 -4.43 -4.09
C ASP A 21 -4.95 -3.26 -4.46
N ASP A 22 -5.45 -2.53 -3.47
CA ASP A 22 -6.45 -1.48 -3.65
C ASP A 22 -6.00 -0.14 -3.05
N VAL A 23 -6.52 0.96 -3.62
CA VAL A 23 -6.29 2.31 -3.13
C VAL A 23 -7.62 2.97 -2.82
N TYR A 24 -7.74 3.57 -1.63
CA TYR A 24 -8.92 4.29 -1.19
C TYR A 24 -8.59 5.77 -0.94
N LYS A 25 -9.48 6.68 -1.34
CA LYS A 25 -9.37 8.12 -1.06
C LYS A 25 -10.74 8.65 -0.64
N ASN A 26 -10.76 9.37 0.49
CA ASN A 26 -11.98 9.71 1.20
C ASN A 26 -12.79 8.44 1.52
N GLU A 27 -14.04 8.37 1.09
CA GLU A 27 -14.98 7.27 1.35
C GLU A 27 -15.07 6.26 0.19
N GLY A 28 -14.22 6.40 -0.85
CA GLY A 28 -14.31 5.61 -2.08
C GLY A 28 -13.00 4.99 -2.55
N GLN A 29 -13.09 3.87 -3.26
CA GLN A 29 -11.97 3.23 -3.94
C GLN A 29 -11.60 3.99 -5.22
N LEU A 30 -10.30 4.18 -5.47
CA LEU A 30 -9.78 4.76 -6.70
C LEU A 30 -9.60 3.64 -7.73
N SER A 31 -10.38 3.67 -8.80
CA SER A 31 -10.35 2.68 -9.88
C SER A 31 -9.33 2.96 -11.00
N TYR A 32 -8.66 4.13 -10.99
CA TYR A 32 -7.80 4.60 -12.09
C TYR A 32 -6.30 4.61 -11.76
N VAL A 33 -5.84 3.81 -10.79
CA VAL A 33 -4.40 3.77 -10.47
C VAL A 33 -3.83 2.48 -11.07
N VAL A 34 -3.22 2.61 -12.25
CA VAL A 34 -2.44 1.55 -12.93
C VAL A 34 -0.97 1.93 -12.94
#